data_AF-A0A225VVH1-F1
#
_entry.id   AF-A0A225VVH1-F1
#
_cell.length_a   1.000
_cell.length_b   1.000
_cell.length_c   1.000
_cell.angle_alpha   90.00
_cell.angle_beta   90.00
_cell.angle_gamma   90.00
#
_symmetry.space_group_name_H-M   'P 1'
#
loop_
_entity.id
_entity.type
_entity.pdbx_description
1 polymer ?
#
loop_
_entity_poly.entity_id
_entity_poly.type
_entity_poly.pdbx_seq_one_letter_code
_entity_poly.pdbx_strand_id
1 'polypeptide(L)'
;MHTNKQHTNADKCIFGAVAIHFPGCFIRKRGLRADLAKVKAIVDWPIPYNELYPDMSRPLSNLLKKDDTWCWDTNQQAGIEAIKESMLHAPMVALPDLDRPFNVIWDVSYFVIGCALLQADID
;
A
#
# COMPACT_ATOMS: atom_id res chain seq x y z
N MET A 1 5.31 28.13 30.30
CA MET A 1 4.32 27.14 29.80
C MET A 1 3.58 27.77 28.64
N HIS A 2 3.87 27.34 27.40
CA HIS A 2 3.14 27.84 26.23
C HIS A 2 1.90 26.97 26.06
N THR A 3 0.73 27.52 26.36
CA THR A 3 -0.55 26.84 26.14
C THR A 3 -0.85 26.89 24.64
N ASN A 4 -0.64 25.77 23.94
CA ASN A 4 -1.01 25.67 22.52
C ASN A 4 -2.53 25.78 22.38
N LYS A 5 -2.99 26.81 21.64
CA LYS A 5 -4.41 26.96 21.26
C LYS A 5 -4.70 26.03 20.09
N GLN A 6 -5.06 24.78 20.38
CA GLN A 6 -5.53 23.84 19.38
C GLN A 6 -7.03 24.04 19.15
N HIS A 7 -7.44 24.07 17.89
CA HIS A 7 -8.83 24.18 17.47
C HIS A 7 -9.24 22.90 16.75
N THR A 8 -10.39 22.35 17.11
CA THR A 8 -10.93 21.14 16.49
C THR A 8 -11.73 21.51 15.24
N ASN A 9 -11.45 20.86 14.12
CA ASN A 9 -12.30 20.95 12.93
C ASN A 9 -13.45 19.94 13.07
N ALA A 10 -14.64 20.44 13.40
CA ALA A 10 -15.83 19.60 13.62
C ALA A 10 -16.21 18.78 12.38
N ASP A 11 -16.06 19.33 11.17
CA ASP A 11 -16.40 18.65 9.91
C ASP A 11 -15.50 17.43 9.63
N LYS A 12 -14.32 17.39 10.24
CA LYS A 12 -13.38 16.27 10.13
C LYS A 12 -13.46 15.30 11.30
N CYS A 13 -14.34 15.56 12.28
CA CYS A 13 -14.47 14.71 13.46
C CYS A 13 -15.54 13.64 13.25
N ILE A 14 -15.18 12.40 13.57
CA ILE A 14 -16.09 11.25 13.53
C ILE A 14 -16.07 10.62 14.92
N PHE A 15 -17.25 10.49 15.54
CA PHE A 15 -17.41 9.94 16.88
C PHE A 15 -18.29 8.68 16.86
N GLY A 16 -17.97 7.69 17.69
CA GLY A 16 -18.79 6.49 17.87
C GLY A 16 -18.92 5.58 16.64
N ALA A 17 -18.09 5.77 15.62
CA ALA A 17 -18.17 4.98 14.38
C ALA A 17 -17.54 3.59 14.53
N VAL A 18 -18.13 2.60 13.86
CA VAL A 18 -17.61 1.22 13.77
C VAL A 18 -16.35 1.13 12.91
N ALA A 19 -16.18 2.08 11.99
CA ALA A 19 -15.02 2.22 11.12
C ALA A 19 -14.66 3.69 10.98
N ILE A 20 -13.37 4.00 11.02
CA ILE A 20 -12.86 5.37 10.86
C ILE A 20 -11.93 5.41 9.64
N HIS A 21 -12.16 6.37 8.75
CA HIS A 21 -11.20 6.68 7.70
C HIS A 21 -10.00 7.39 8.31
N PHE A 22 -8.83 6.88 8.04
CA PHE A 22 -7.55 7.51 8.40
C PHE A 22 -6.73 7.58 7.11
N PRO A 23 -5.91 8.61 6.88
CA PRO A 23 -5.27 8.81 5.58
C PRO A 23 -4.62 7.55 4.98
N GLY A 24 -5.26 6.97 3.97
CA GLY A 24 -4.80 5.76 3.27
C GLY A 24 -5.37 4.42 3.73
N CYS A 25 -6.15 4.39 4.82
CA CYS A 25 -6.75 3.15 5.32
C CYS A 25 -8.09 3.39 6.04
N PHE A 26 -8.83 2.31 6.23
CA PHE A 26 -9.97 2.25 7.13
C PHE A 26 -9.61 1.42 8.35
N ILE A 27 -9.77 2.00 9.53
CA ILE A 27 -9.53 1.35 10.82
C ILE A 27 -10.85 0.79 11.33
N ARG A 28 -10.87 -0.50 11.68
CA ARG A 28 -11.99 -1.20 12.30
C ARG A 28 -11.50 -1.97 13.53
N LYS A 29 -12.44 -2.47 14.35
CA LYS A 29 -12.13 -3.28 15.55
C LYS A 29 -11.18 -4.45 15.27
N ARG A 30 -11.25 -5.07 14.10
CA ARG A 30 -10.48 -6.27 13.74
C ARG A 30 -9.21 -6.00 12.92
N GLY A 31 -8.94 -4.74 12.56
CA GLY A 31 -7.80 -4.45 11.68
C GLY A 31 -7.97 -3.22 10.81
N LEU A 32 -6.95 -3.00 9.99
CA LEU A 32 -6.87 -1.97 8.97
C LEU A 32 -7.11 -2.58 7.58
N ARG A 33 -7.80 -1.84 6.72
CA ARG A 33 -7.88 -2.13 5.28
C ARG A 33 -7.37 -0.95 4.48
N ALA A 34 -6.76 -1.20 3.33
CA ALA A 34 -6.45 -0.14 2.38
C ALA A 34 -7.72 0.60 1.96
N ASP A 35 -7.59 1.90 1.69
CA ASP A 35 -8.67 2.68 1.12
C ASP A 35 -8.98 2.19 -0.30
N LEU A 36 -10.20 1.68 -0.51
CA LEU A 36 -10.62 1.16 -1.81
C LEU A 36 -10.54 2.22 -2.91
N ALA A 37 -10.69 3.51 -2.60
CA ALA A 37 -10.51 4.58 -3.58
C ALA A 37 -9.05 4.67 -4.05
N LYS A 38 -8.09 4.46 -3.14
CA LYS A 38 -6.66 4.42 -3.48
C LYS A 38 -6.29 3.14 -4.23
N VAL A 39 -6.87 2.00 -3.84
CA VAL A 39 -6.71 0.74 -4.57
C VAL A 39 -7.27 0.89 -5.99
N LYS A 40 -8.47 1.46 -6.13
CA LYS A 40 -9.09 1.71 -7.42
C LYS A 40 -8.25 2.62 -8.32
N ALA A 41 -7.62 3.65 -7.77
CA ALA A 41 -6.70 4.49 -8.55
C ALA A 41 -5.51 3.72 -9.14
N ILE A 42 -5.06 2.65 -8.48
CA ILE A 42 -3.99 1.77 -8.99
C ILE A 42 -4.56 0.77 -10.01
N VAL A 43 -5.75 0.24 -9.78
CA VAL A 43 -6.42 -0.69 -10.70
C VAL A 43 -6.75 0.00 -12.03
N ASP A 44 -7.31 1.20 -11.96
CA ASP A 44 -7.66 2.03 -13.11
C ASP A 44 -6.43 2.69 -13.75
N TRP A 45 -5.22 2.44 -13.23
CA TRP A 45 -3.99 3.03 -13.75
C TRP A 45 -3.78 2.63 -15.22
N PRO A 46 -3.63 3.61 -16.13
CA PRO A 46 -3.50 3.34 -17.55
C PRO A 46 -2.18 2.64 -17.86
N ILE A 47 -2.16 1.94 -18.99
CA ILE A 47 -0.91 1.38 -19.52
C ILE A 47 0.06 2.54 -19.74
N PRO A 48 1.26 2.52 -19.11
CA PRO A 48 2.23 3.56 -19.29
C PRO A 48 2.70 3.56 -20.75
N TYR A 49 2.54 4.71 -21.40
CA TYR A 49 3.11 4.97 -22.72
C TYR A 49 4.42 5.75 -22.52
N ASN A 50 5.53 5.15 -22.91
CA ASN A 50 6.78 5.89 -22.97
C ASN A 50 6.79 6.70 -24.25
N GLU A 51 6.68 8.03 -24.12
CA GLU A 51 7.38 8.87 -25.09
C GLU A 51 8.13 10.06 -24.51
N LEU A 52 7.79 10.71 -23.38
CA LEU A 52 8.48 11.98 -23.05
C LEU A 52 8.27 12.59 -21.64
N TYR A 53 8.30 11.85 -20.52
CA TYR A 53 8.34 12.49 -19.18
C TYR A 53 9.21 11.73 -18.15
N PRO A 54 10.39 12.27 -17.74
CA PRO A 54 11.37 11.55 -16.91
C PRO A 54 11.03 11.33 -15.42
N ASP A 55 10.00 11.98 -14.86
CA ASP A 55 9.98 12.25 -13.41
C ASP A 55 8.88 11.56 -12.57
N MET A 56 8.00 10.75 -13.17
CA MET A 56 6.88 10.15 -12.42
C MET A 56 6.75 8.61 -12.48
N SER A 57 7.70 7.89 -13.07
CA SER A 57 7.55 6.45 -13.35
C SER A 57 8.47 5.56 -12.50
N ARG A 58 8.41 5.65 -11.16
CA ARG A 58 9.21 4.75 -10.30
C ARG A 58 8.73 3.29 -10.08
N PRO A 59 7.59 2.76 -10.60
CA PRO A 59 7.27 1.34 -10.40
C PRO A 59 7.81 0.39 -11.50
N LEU A 60 8.62 0.90 -12.44
CA LEU A 60 9.04 0.27 -13.71
C LEU A 60 10.50 -0.24 -13.71
N SER A 61 11.00 -0.76 -12.59
CA SER A 61 12.45 -0.89 -12.30
C SER A 61 13.28 -1.72 -13.30
N ASN A 62 12.70 -2.68 -14.04
CA ASN A 62 13.40 -3.39 -15.11
C ASN A 62 13.38 -2.64 -16.45
N LEU A 63 12.34 -1.83 -16.69
CA LEU A 63 12.20 -0.94 -17.85
C LEU A 63 12.97 0.39 -17.69
N LEU A 64 13.56 0.61 -16.51
CA LEU A 64 14.38 1.78 -16.15
C LEU A 64 15.88 1.50 -16.18
N LYS A 65 16.30 0.30 -16.60
CA LYS A 65 17.72 0.06 -16.86
C LYS A 65 18.15 0.98 -18.00
N LYS A 66 19.17 1.79 -17.73
CA LYS A 66 19.65 2.86 -18.63
C LYS A 66 19.98 2.38 -20.06
N ASP A 67 20.30 1.10 -20.20
CA ASP A 67 20.73 0.47 -21.46
C ASP A 67 19.68 -0.50 -22.05
N ASP A 68 18.48 -0.59 -21.47
CA ASP A 68 17.44 -1.52 -21.92
C ASP A 68 16.32 -0.77 -22.66
N THR A 69 15.88 -1.33 -23.79
CA THR A 69 14.86 -0.67 -24.61
C THR A 69 13.51 -0.83 -23.93
N TRP A 70 12.75 0.26 -23.80
CA TRP A 70 11.39 0.20 -23.28
C TRP A 70 10.55 -0.82 -24.07
N CYS A 71 10.11 -1.88 -23.39
CA CYS A 71 9.19 -2.87 -23.93
C CYS A 71 8.00 -3.07 -22.99
N TRP A 72 6.80 -2.85 -23.50
CA TRP A 72 5.57 -3.20 -22.81
C TRP A 72 4.89 -4.30 -23.61
N ASP A 73 5.23 -5.55 -23.28
CA ASP A 73 4.67 -6.74 -23.92
C ASP A 73 3.67 -7.45 -23.00
N THR A 74 3.17 -8.59 -23.45
CA THR A 74 2.17 -9.40 -22.74
C THR A 74 2.63 -9.80 -21.33
N ASN A 75 3.93 -10.01 -21.10
CA ASN A 75 4.48 -10.41 -19.81
C ASN A 75 4.45 -9.26 -18.78
N GLN A 76 4.82 -8.04 -19.16
CA GLN A 76 4.77 -6.88 -18.24
C GLN A 76 3.32 -6.51 -17.95
N GLN A 77 2.43 -6.59 -18.97
CA GLN A 77 1.00 -6.42 -18.77
C GLN A 77 0.45 -7.46 -17.79
N ALA A 78 0.77 -8.75 -17.97
CA ALA A 78 0.32 -9.82 -17.09
C ALA A 78 0.84 -9.64 -15.65
N GLY A 79 2.10 -9.19 -15.49
CA GLY A 79 2.69 -8.92 -14.18
C GLY A 79 1.97 -7.80 -13.42
N ILE A 80 1.61 -6.71 -14.11
CA ILE A 80 0.87 -5.61 -13.49
C ILE A 80 -0.58 -5.99 -13.21
N GLU A 81 -1.22 -6.75 -14.10
CA GLU A 81 -2.57 -7.27 -13.84
C GLU A 81 -2.60 -8.15 -12.59
N ALA A 82 -1.61 -9.04 -12.42
CA ALA A 82 -1.49 -9.85 -11.22
C ALA A 82 -1.32 -9.01 -9.94
N ILE A 83 -0.56 -7.91 -10.02
CA ILE A 83 -0.41 -6.97 -8.90
C ILE A 83 -1.74 -6.25 -8.61
N LYS A 84 -2.44 -5.77 -9.63
CA LYS A 84 -3.75 -5.11 -9.50
C LYS A 84 -4.78 -6.03 -8.85
N GLU A 85 -4.88 -7.28 -9.32
CA GLU A 85 -5.74 -8.31 -8.74
C GLU A 85 -5.36 -8.63 -7.28
N SER A 86 -4.07 -8.76 -6.97
CA SER A 86 -3.61 -8.97 -5.60
C SER A 86 -3.99 -7.82 -4.67
N MET A 87 -4.01 -6.57 -5.15
CA MET A 87 -4.40 -5.42 -4.34
C MET A 87 -5.91 -5.36 -4.10
N LEU A 88 -6.73 -5.81 -5.05
CA LEU A 88 -8.18 -5.94 -4.88
C LEU A 88 -8.56 -6.98 -3.83
N HIS A 89 -7.77 -8.06 -3.74
CA HIS A 89 -8.00 -9.16 -2.81
C HIS A 89 -7.15 -9.09 -1.53
N ALA A 90 -6.39 -8.01 -1.35
CA ALA A 90 -5.48 -7.85 -0.22
C ALA A 90 -6.24 -8.03 1.12
N PRO A 91 -5.75 -8.90 2.02
CA PRO A 91 -6.40 -9.17 3.28
C PRO A 91 -6.37 -7.96 4.22
N MET A 92 -7.29 -7.96 5.19
CA MET A 92 -7.25 -7.00 6.30
C MET A 92 -5.99 -7.27 7.14
N VAL A 93 -5.23 -6.22 7.45
CA VAL A 93 -4.10 -6.32 8.39
C VAL A 93 -4.67 -6.22 9.79
N ALA A 94 -4.47 -7.24 10.63
CA ALA A 94 -4.90 -7.20 12.02
C ALA A 94 -4.24 -6.05 12.79
N LEU A 95 -4.92 -5.54 13.82
CA LEU A 95 -4.27 -4.60 14.74
C LEU A 95 -3.19 -5.35 15.53
N PRO A 96 -2.01 -4.75 15.74
CA PRO A 96 -0.93 -5.40 16.49
C PRO A 96 -1.34 -5.58 17.95
N ASP A 97 -1.07 -6.76 18.49
CA ASP A 97 -1.18 -7.05 19.92
C ASP A 97 0.20 -6.93 20.56
N LEU A 98 0.40 -5.92 21.40
CA LEU A 98 1.70 -5.62 21.99
C LEU A 98 2.10 -6.61 23.10
N ASP A 99 1.16 -7.40 23.62
CA ASP A 99 1.42 -8.39 24.66
C ASP A 99 1.82 -9.76 24.07
N ARG A 100 1.83 -9.88 22.74
CA ARG A 100 2.15 -11.12 22.02
C ARG A 100 3.45 -11.00 21.22
N PRO A 101 4.19 -12.11 21.04
CA PRO A 101 5.41 -12.09 20.25
C PRO A 101 5.11 -11.75 18.78
N PHE A 102 6.03 -11.01 18.17
CA PHE A 102 6.06 -10.76 16.75
C PHE A 102 7.09 -11.67 16.08
N ASN A 103 6.75 -12.17 14.90
CA ASN A 103 7.66 -12.90 14.02
C ASN A 103 8.01 -12.00 12.83
N VAL A 104 9.30 -11.83 12.55
CA VAL A 104 9.76 -11.15 11.34
C VAL A 104 10.21 -12.21 10.35
N ILE A 105 9.54 -12.28 9.20
CA ILE A 105 10.05 -13.01 8.05
C ILE A 105 10.74 -11.99 7.15
N TRP A 106 11.93 -12.32 6.68
CA TRP A 106 12.68 -11.49 5.76
C TRP A 106 13.24 -12.35 4.64
N ASP A 107 13.32 -11.77 3.45
CA ASP A 107 13.96 -12.34 2.28
C ASP A 107 14.86 -11.27 1.66
N VAL A 108 16.07 -11.66 1.29
CA VAL A 108 17.09 -10.75 0.77
C VAL A 108 17.67 -11.36 -0.50
N SER A 109 17.62 -10.56 -1.55
CA SER A 109 18.38 -10.78 -2.78
C SER A 109 19.53 -9.78 -2.86
N TYR A 110 20.38 -9.94 -3.88
CA TYR A 110 21.44 -8.97 -4.17
C TYR A 110 20.91 -7.54 -4.44
N PHE A 111 19.63 -7.40 -4.80
CA PHE A 111 19.05 -6.12 -5.25
C PHE A 111 18.00 -5.54 -4.29
N VAL A 112 17.30 -6.37 -3.54
CA VAL A 112 16.14 -5.98 -2.72
C VAL A 112 16.13 -6.76 -1.41
N ILE A 113 15.74 -6.05 -0.35
CA ILE A 113 15.38 -6.62 0.95
C ILE A 113 13.87 -6.47 1.12
N GLY A 114 13.18 -7.57 1.37
CA GLY A 114 11.77 -7.61 1.76
C GLY A 114 11.62 -8.15 3.17
N CYS A 115 10.69 -7.59 3.95
CA CYS A 115 10.32 -8.17 5.24
C CYS A 115 8.81 -8.06 5.48
N ALA A 116 8.28 -9.00 6.26
CA ALA A 116 6.92 -9.05 6.73
C ALA A 116 6.91 -9.28 8.24
N LEU A 117 6.16 -8.44 8.96
CA LEU A 117 5.90 -8.60 10.39
C LEU A 117 4.60 -9.38 10.58
N LEU A 118 4.66 -10.47 11.34
CA LEU A 118 3.55 -11.41 11.53
C LEU A 118 3.29 -11.62 13.02
N GLN A 119 2.03 -11.87 13.36
CA GLN A 119 1.63 -12.41 14.67
C GLN A 119 0.75 -13.63 14.42
N ALA A 120 0.85 -14.63 15.28
CA ALA A 120 -0.04 -15.79 15.21
C ALA A 120 -1.49 -15.35 15.42
N ASP A 121 -2.45 -15.99 14.76
CA ASP A 121 -3.86 -15.75 15.03
C ASP A 121 -4.20 -16.13 16.49
N ILE A 122 -5.32 -15.62 16.98
CA ILE A 122 -5.90 -16.05 18.25
C ILE A 122 -6.81 -17.22 17.89
N ASP A 123 -6.47 -18.43 18.34
CA ASP A 123 -7.32 -19.62 18.21
C ASP A 123 -8.72 -19.39 18.84
#